data_AF-A0A814F063-F1
#
_entry.id   AF-A0A814F063-F1
#
_cell.length_a   1.000
_cell.length_b   1.000
_cell.length_c   1.000
_cell.angle_alpha   90.00
_cell.angle_beta   90.00
_cell.angle_gamma   90.00
#
_symmetry.space_group_name_H-M   'P 1'
#
loop_
_entity.id
_entity.type
_entity.pdbx_description
1 polymer ?
#
loop_
_entity_poly.entity_id
_entity_poly.type
_entity_poly.pdbx_seq_one_letter_code
_entity_poly.pdbx_strand_id
1 'polypeptide(L)'
;MPIQASKRIPISKEDRIKAVFLHQKGKSYSEIGNELNKSKSCIKTIIDRYNKTKPYDDRPRSGRTRISTEKDERKLVRLVQKK
;
A
#
# COMPACT_ATOMS: atom_id res chain seq x y z
N MET A 1 13.11 24.66 -17.82
CA MET A 1 11.81 23.93 -17.90
C MET A 1 11.47 23.38 -16.53
N PRO A 2 10.28 23.65 -15.96
CA PRO A 2 9.93 23.06 -14.68
C PRO A 2 9.67 21.57 -14.88
N ILE A 3 10.42 20.73 -14.16
CA ILE A 3 10.19 19.29 -14.12
C ILE A 3 8.90 19.11 -13.31
N GLN A 4 7.77 18.96 -14.00
CA GLN A 4 6.50 18.65 -13.35
C GLN A 4 6.62 17.27 -12.69
N ALA A 5 6.45 17.21 -11.37
CA ALA A 5 6.45 15.94 -10.65
C ALA A 5 5.26 15.10 -11.12
N SER A 6 5.52 13.98 -11.81
CA SER A 6 4.47 13.07 -12.24
C SER A 6 3.77 12.48 -11.02
N LYS A 7 2.44 12.61 -10.97
CA LYS A 7 1.62 12.04 -9.89
C LYS A 7 1.87 10.53 -9.86
N ARG A 8 2.44 10.01 -8.77
CA ARG A 8 2.64 8.56 -8.60
C ARG A 8 1.29 7.88 -8.44
N ILE A 9 0.82 7.25 -9.51
CA ILE A 9 -0.43 6.50 -9.52
C ILE A 9 -0.17 5.13 -8.87
N PRO A 10 -0.96 4.74 -7.85
CA PRO A 10 -0.86 3.41 -7.28
C PRO A 10 -1.22 2.35 -8.33
N ILE A 11 -0.62 1.18 -8.21
CA ILE A 11 -0.88 0.08 -9.14
C ILE A 11 -2.29 -0.45 -8.92
N SER A 12 -2.99 -0.76 -10.02
CA SER A 12 -4.32 -1.34 -9.96
C SER A 12 -4.32 -2.66 -9.19
N LYS A 13 -5.44 -2.98 -8.53
CA LYS A 13 -5.61 -4.26 -7.82
C LYS A 13 -5.47 -5.44 -8.77
N GLU A 14 -5.96 -5.30 -10.01
CA GLU A 14 -5.89 -6.33 -11.05
C GLU A 14 -4.47 -6.72 -11.40
N ASP A 15 -3.58 -5.74 -11.58
CA ASP A 15 -2.16 -5.97 -11.91
C ASP A 15 -1.46 -6.77 -10.81
N ARG A 16 -1.84 -6.57 -9.54
CA ARG A 16 -1.28 -7.31 -8.40
C ARG A 16 -1.73 -8.76 -8.39
N ILE A 17 -3.03 -8.98 -8.63
CA ILE A 17 -3.60 -10.32 -8.72
C ILE A 17 -2.92 -11.09 -9.86
N LYS A 18 -2.80 -10.46 -11.03
CA LYS A 18 -2.07 -11.04 -12.18
C LYS A 18 -0.62 -11.35 -11.82
N ALA A 19 0.11 -10.43 -11.19
CA ALA A 19 1.51 -10.66 -10.80
C ALA A 19 1.67 -11.86 -9.85
N VAL A 20 0.80 -11.99 -8.85
CA VAL A 20 0.83 -13.12 -7.90
C VAL A 20 0.47 -14.43 -8.61
N PHE A 21 -0.55 -14.42 -9.47
CA PHE A 21 -0.97 -15.60 -10.23
C PHE A 21 0.14 -16.10 -11.17
N LEU A 22 0.80 -15.20 -11.88
CA LEU A 22 1.92 -15.54 -12.77
C LEU A 22 3.13 -16.06 -11.99
N HIS A 23 3.37 -15.55 -10.80
CA HIS A 23 4.43 -16.05 -9.92
C HIS A 23 4.13 -17.47 -9.41
N GLN A 24 2.87 -17.77 -9.06
CA GLN A 24 2.46 -19.12 -8.69
C GLN A 24 2.62 -20.13 -9.84
N LYS A 25 2.56 -19.67 -11.09
CA LYS A 25 2.88 -20.48 -12.29
C LYS A 25 4.38 -20.70 -12.51
N GLY A 26 5.25 -20.14 -11.68
CA GLY A 26 6.69 -20.31 -11.77
C GLY A 26 7.41 -19.32 -12.70
N LYS A 27 6.74 -18.27 -13.18
CA LYS A 27 7.41 -17.22 -13.97
C LYS A 27 8.37 -16.40 -13.09
N SER A 28 9.48 -15.96 -13.67
CA SER A 28 10.45 -15.09 -13.00
C SER A 28 9.91 -13.66 -12.86
N TYR A 29 10.45 -12.90 -11.89
CA TYR A 29 10.06 -11.50 -11.67
C TYR A 29 10.28 -10.59 -12.89
N SER A 30 11.30 -10.88 -13.70
CA SER A 30 11.60 -10.10 -14.91
C SER A 30 10.58 -10.36 -16.01
N GLU A 31 10.21 -11.62 -16.23
CA GLU A 31 9.20 -12.00 -17.24
C GLU A 31 7.83 -11.41 -16.90
N ILE A 32 7.43 -11.48 -15.63
CA ILE A 32 6.19 -10.87 -15.14
C ILE A 32 6.21 -9.34 -15.34
N GLY A 33 7.36 -8.70 -15.08
CA GLY A 33 7.54 -7.27 -15.29
C GLY A 33 7.37 -6.86 -16.75
N ASN A 34 7.95 -7.64 -17.67
CA ASN A 34 7.81 -7.41 -19.11
C ASN A 34 6.36 -7.60 -19.58
N GLU A 35 5.66 -8.62 -19.07
CA GLU A 35 4.26 -8.90 -19.43
C GLU A 35 3.29 -7.82 -18.91
N LEU A 36 3.54 -7.27 -17.72
CA LEU A 36 2.69 -6.23 -17.10
C LEU A 36 3.18 -4.78 -17.36
N ASN A 37 4.27 -4.60 -18.13
CA ASN A 37 4.94 -3.32 -18.33
C ASN A 37 5.28 -2.61 -16.99
N LYS A 38 5.75 -3.38 -15.99
CA LYS A 38 6.17 -2.88 -14.68
C LYS A 38 7.63 -3.22 -14.42
N SER A 39 8.30 -2.42 -13.60
CA SER A 39 9.68 -2.72 -13.21
C SER A 39 9.77 -4.01 -12.39
N LYS A 40 10.87 -4.74 -12.55
CA LYS A 40 11.19 -5.94 -11.75
C LYS A 40 11.10 -5.68 -10.24
N SER A 41 11.60 -4.52 -9.78
CA SER A 41 11.56 -4.12 -8.37
C SER A 41 10.13 -3.97 -7.85
N CYS A 42 9.22 -3.49 -8.70
CA CYS A 42 7.82 -3.38 -8.38
C CYS A 42 7.18 -4.76 -8.20
N ILE A 43 7.39 -5.68 -9.15
CA ILE A 43 6.88 -7.06 -9.07
C ILE A 43 7.39 -7.77 -7.82
N LYS A 44 8.69 -7.66 -7.53
CA LYS A 44 9.29 -8.20 -6.29
C LYS A 44 8.57 -7.67 -5.05
N THR A 45 8.35 -6.35 -4.99
CA THR A 45 7.66 -5.71 -3.85
C THR A 45 6.22 -6.20 -3.68
N ILE A 46 5.49 -6.43 -4.78
CA ILE A 46 4.13 -6.96 -4.76
C ILE A 46 4.13 -8.37 -4.15
N ILE A 47 5.02 -9.24 -4.62
CA ILE A 47 5.09 -10.64 -4.20
C ILE A 47 5.58 -10.76 -2.76
N ASP A 48 6.63 -10.03 -2.38
CA ASP A 48 7.14 -9.98 -1.00
C ASP A 48 6.05 -9.51 -0.03
N ARG A 49 5.21 -8.54 -0.44
CA ARG A 49 4.09 -8.07 0.37
C ARG A 49 2.99 -9.11 0.47
N TYR A 50 2.62 -9.75 -0.64
CA TYR A 50 1.62 -10.81 -0.65
C TYR A 50 2.04 -11.96 0.29
N ASN A 51 3.30 -12.39 0.25
CA ASN A 51 3.82 -13.44 1.12
C ASN A 51 3.78 -13.07 2.61
N LYS A 52 3.96 -11.77 2.94
CA LYS A 52 3.93 -11.30 4.33
C LYS A 52 2.52 -11.15 4.90
N THR A 53 1.62 -10.51 4.15
CA THR A 53 0.31 -10.11 4.69
C THR A 53 -0.86 -10.92 4.14
N LYS A 54 -0.76 -11.44 2.89
CA LYS A 54 -1.79 -12.11 2.08
C LYS A 54 -2.87 -11.27 1.35
N PRO A 55 -3.30 -10.04 1.73
CA PRO A 55 -4.27 -9.31 0.93
C PRO A 55 -3.63 -8.69 -0.32
N TYR A 56 -4.45 -8.53 -1.36
CA TYR A 56 -4.09 -7.85 -2.61
C TYR A 56 -4.30 -6.32 -2.55
N ASP A 57 -5.05 -5.86 -1.54
CA ASP A 57 -5.40 -4.47 -1.34
C ASP A 57 -4.22 -3.62 -0.83
N ASP A 58 -4.30 -2.31 -1.06
CA ASP A 58 -3.35 -1.38 -0.47
C ASP A 58 -3.57 -1.27 1.03
N ARG A 59 -2.45 -1.30 1.77
CA ARG A 59 -2.48 -0.95 3.18
C ARG A 59 -2.82 0.54 3.29
N PRO A 60 -3.66 0.94 4.26
CA PRO A 60 -3.76 2.36 4.61
C PRO A 60 -2.36 2.91 4.86
N ARG A 61 -2.06 4.07 4.26
CA ARG A 61 -0.80 4.76 4.52
C ARG A 61 -0.72 5.07 6.00
N SER A 62 0.42 4.77 6.62
CA SER A 62 0.69 5.27 7.95
C SER A 62 0.76 6.79 7.87
N GLY A 63 -0.30 7.45 8.36
CA GLY A 63 -0.29 8.89 8.56
C GLY A 63 0.54 9.26 9.80
N ARG A 64 0.74 10.56 10.01
CA ARG A 64 1.25 11.07 11.29
C ARG A 64 0.20 10.78 12.36
N THR A 65 0.59 10.12 13.43
CA THR A 65 -0.29 9.88 14.58
C THR A 65 -0.74 11.21 15.18
N ARG A 66 -1.97 11.27 15.68
CA ARG A 66 -2.46 12.44 16.43
C ARG A 66 -1.68 12.57 17.74
N ILE A 67 -1.51 13.79 18.23
CA ILE A 67 -0.82 14.07 19.49
C ILE A 67 -1.65 13.56 20.66
N SER A 68 -2.96 13.81 20.63
CA SER A 68 -3.89 13.34 21.66
C SER A 68 -4.20 11.86 21.49
N THR A 69 -4.27 11.13 22.61
CA THR A 69 -4.80 9.77 22.63
C THR A 69 -6.31 9.77 22.83
N GLU A 70 -6.97 8.65 22.53
CA GLU A 70 -8.40 8.47 22.78
C GLU A 70 -8.77 8.67 24.25
N LYS A 71 -7.85 8.37 25.17
CA LYS A 71 -8.03 8.62 26.61
C LYS A 71 -8.07 10.11 26.92
N ASP A 72 -7.22 10.91 26.28
CA ASP A 72 -7.17 12.35 26.48
C ASP A 72 -8.43 13.02 25.92
N GLU A 73 -8.89 12.57 24.75
CA GLU A 73 -10.16 13.01 24.16
C GLU A 73 -11.35 12.68 25.07
N ARG A 74 -11.42 11.45 25.61
CA ARG A 74 -12.45 11.06 26.58
C ARG A 74 -12.41 11.91 27.86
N LYS A 75 -11.22 12.29 28.35
CA LYS A 75 -11.08 13.18 29.51
C LYS A 75 -11.60 14.59 29.20
N LEU A 76 -11.26 15.15 28.04
CA LEU A 76 -11.74 16.45 27.58
C LEU A 76 -13.27 16.48 27.49
N VAL A 77 -13.88 15.48 26.87
CA VAL A 77 -15.35 15.38 26.75
C VAL A 77 -16.03 15.37 28.12
N ARG A 78 -15.51 14.59 29.07
CA ARG A 78 -16.05 14.55 30.45
C ARG A 78 -15.91 15.89 31.17
N LEU A 79 -14.80 16.60 30.99
CA LEU A 79 -14.58 17.91 31.57
C LEU A 79 -15.61 18.94 31.08
N VAL A 80 -15.97 18.87 29.80
CA VAL A 80 -16.98 19.75 29.19
C VAL A 80 -18.40 19.39 29.63
N GLN A 81 -18.74 18.10 29.71
CA GLN A 81 -20.08 17.63 30.10
C GLN A 81 -20.41 17.81 31.59
N LYS A 82 -19.40 17.98 32.44
CA LYS A 82 -19.58 18.13 33.89
C LYS A 82 -19.90 19.57 34.32
N LYS A 83 -20.25 20.42 33.36
CA LYS A 83 -20.58 21.83 33.52
C LYS A 83 -22.05 22.04 33.17
#